data_AF-A0AAE1ELX7-F1
#
_entry.id   AF-A0AAE1ELX7-F1
#
_cell.length_a   1.000
_cell.length_b   1.000
_cell.length_c   1.000
_cell.angle_alpha   90.00
_cell.angle_beta   90.00
_cell.angle_gamma   90.00
#
_symmetry.space_group_name_H-M   'P 1'
#
loop_
_entity.id
_entity.type
_entity.pdbx_description
1 polymer ?
#
loop_
_entity_poly.entity_id
_entity_poly.type
_entity_poly.pdbx_seq_one_letter_code
_entity_poly.pdbx_strand_id
1 'polypeptide(L)'
;MKRRRNKTRRKQKEKRTVDELKEETNRSGSPLVSEGKNGEAGTTAATTPATTAPPGPNGAAPTETITGAPVIFFLGGPGSGKMTHAQNLADIHEGYRHINLTVVISEYIKENDLGSPQGISNTIALALLAREMHLTPRCKGYLVSGYPRHMEDVHNYNDKLGRPTGAVLLEWDRGTLIKNIEVVGWFVWLHNT
;
A
#
# COMPACT_ATOMS: atom_id res chain seq x y z
N MET A 1 -13.09 32.99 -15.93
CA MET A 1 -14.03 32.64 -14.83
C MET A 1 -14.47 31.17 -14.77
N LYS A 2 -14.65 30.45 -15.90
CA LYS A 2 -15.08 29.03 -15.94
C LYS A 2 -14.12 28.01 -15.27
N ARG A 3 -12.80 28.23 -15.32
CA ARG A 3 -11.78 27.32 -14.73
C ARG A 3 -11.87 27.16 -13.20
N ARG A 4 -12.25 28.22 -12.47
CA ARG A 4 -12.40 28.17 -11.00
C ARG A 4 -13.58 27.29 -10.57
N ARG A 5 -14.71 27.35 -11.27
CA ARG A 5 -15.96 26.62 -10.94
C ARG A 5 -15.83 25.09 -11.10
N ASN A 6 -15.08 24.63 -12.10
CA ASN A 6 -14.81 23.19 -12.29
C ASN A 6 -13.85 22.62 -11.23
N LYS A 7 -12.89 23.43 -10.75
CA LYS A 7 -11.95 23.01 -9.70
C LYS A 7 -12.67 22.79 -8.37
N THR A 8 -13.63 23.64 -8.04
CA THR A 8 -14.45 23.50 -6.82
C THR A 8 -15.35 22.25 -6.86
N ARG A 9 -16.00 21.96 -8.00
CA ARG A 9 -16.85 20.75 -8.14
C ARG A 9 -16.04 19.45 -8.07
N ARG A 10 -14.85 19.40 -8.67
CA ARG A 10 -13.95 18.23 -8.56
C ARG A 10 -13.49 18.00 -7.12
N LYS A 11 -13.02 19.05 -6.43
CA LYS A 11 -12.65 18.96 -5.01
C LYS A 11 -13.81 18.50 -4.12
N GLN A 12 -15.04 18.91 -4.44
CA GLN A 12 -16.23 18.52 -3.67
C GLN A 12 -16.66 17.07 -3.96
N LYS A 13 -16.57 16.60 -5.22
CA LYS A 13 -16.81 15.18 -5.57
C LYS A 13 -15.76 14.28 -4.91
N GLU A 14 -14.48 14.66 -5.01
CA GLU A 14 -13.37 13.95 -4.37
C GLU A 14 -13.55 13.89 -2.84
N LYS A 15 -13.91 15.01 -2.20
CA LYS A 15 -14.17 15.01 -0.76
C LYS A 15 -15.29 14.05 -0.37
N ARG A 16 -16.41 14.06 -1.10
CA ARG A 16 -17.52 13.13 -0.86
C ARG A 16 -17.10 11.68 -1.00
N THR A 17 -16.35 11.33 -2.04
CA THR A 17 -15.91 9.94 -2.22
C THR A 17 -14.88 9.52 -1.17
N VAL A 18 -13.99 10.42 -0.76
CA VAL A 18 -13.06 10.13 0.35
C VAL A 18 -13.82 9.93 1.66
N ASP A 19 -14.85 10.73 1.92
CA ASP A 19 -15.69 10.60 3.12
C ASP A 19 -16.48 9.27 3.08
N GLU A 20 -16.99 8.87 1.90
CA GLU A 20 -17.69 7.59 1.70
C GLU A 20 -16.77 6.38 1.89
N LEU A 21 -15.55 6.41 1.33
CA LEU A 21 -14.55 5.35 1.53
C LEU A 21 -14.11 5.25 2.99
N LYS A 22 -14.02 6.39 3.70
CA LYS A 22 -13.77 6.41 5.15
C LYS A 22 -14.94 5.85 5.95
N GLU A 23 -16.16 6.10 5.52
CA GLU A 23 -17.36 5.61 6.20
C GLU A 23 -17.54 4.09 6.01
N GLU A 24 -17.26 3.56 4.81
CA GLU A 24 -17.18 2.09 4.57
C GLU A 24 -16.13 1.43 5.45
N THR A 25 -14.99 2.11 5.63
CA THR A 25 -13.91 1.68 6.51
C THR A 25 -14.37 1.64 7.97
N ASN A 26 -15.13 2.64 8.43
CA ASN A 26 -15.62 2.69 9.81
C ASN A 26 -16.80 1.74 10.08
N ARG A 27 -17.68 1.51 9.11
CA ARG A 27 -18.88 0.66 9.28
C ARG A 27 -18.57 -0.83 9.45
N SER A 28 -17.40 -1.27 9.00
CA SER A 28 -16.95 -2.67 9.08
C SER A 28 -16.06 -2.96 10.30
N GLY A 29 -15.79 -1.96 11.15
CA GLY A 29 -14.99 -2.10 12.37
C GLY A 29 -15.80 -2.64 13.55
N SER A 30 -15.71 -3.94 13.84
CA SER A 30 -16.08 -4.49 15.15
C SER A 30 -15.00 -4.15 16.19
N PRO A 31 -15.34 -3.69 17.41
CA PRO A 31 -14.35 -3.43 18.45
C PRO A 31 -13.85 -4.76 19.03
N LEU A 32 -12.57 -5.07 18.81
CA LEU A 32 -11.89 -6.15 19.53
C LEU A 32 -11.57 -5.65 20.95
N VAL A 33 -12.45 -5.99 21.88
CA VAL A 33 -12.22 -5.91 23.33
C VAL A 33 -11.21 -6.99 23.72
N SER A 34 -10.14 -6.61 24.42
CA SER A 34 -9.32 -7.56 25.18
C SER A 34 -9.16 -7.06 26.61
N GLU A 35 -10.03 -7.55 27.50
CA GLU A 35 -9.78 -7.61 28.94
C GLU A 35 -8.92 -8.84 29.25
N GLY A 36 -7.87 -8.66 30.08
CA GLY A 36 -7.03 -9.76 30.56
C GLY A 36 -6.09 -9.29 31.67
N LYS A 37 -6.45 -9.65 32.91
CA LYS A 37 -5.90 -9.22 34.20
C LYS A 37 -4.43 -9.59 34.46
N ASN A 38 -3.78 -8.73 35.27
CA ASN A 38 -2.48 -8.90 35.92
C ASN A 38 -2.46 -10.01 37.00
N GLY A 39 -1.29 -10.63 37.18
CA GLY A 39 -0.91 -11.42 38.36
C GLY A 39 0.59 -11.75 38.36
N GLU A 40 1.31 -11.20 39.34
CA GLU A 40 2.76 -11.33 39.60
C GLU A 40 3.17 -12.68 40.23
N ALA A 41 4.44 -13.11 40.04
CA ALA A 41 5.40 -13.41 41.13
C ALA A 41 6.73 -14.08 40.66
N GLY A 42 7.88 -13.43 40.99
CA GLY A 42 9.21 -13.96 41.40
C GLY A 42 10.05 -14.88 40.46
N THR A 43 11.38 -15.04 40.52
CA THR A 43 12.51 -14.52 41.32
C THR A 43 13.85 -15.07 40.71
N THR A 44 14.91 -14.24 40.71
CA THR A 44 16.40 -14.49 40.72
C THR A 44 17.24 -15.08 39.54
N ALA A 45 18.31 -14.29 39.21
CA ALA A 45 19.76 -14.62 39.04
C ALA A 45 20.23 -15.45 37.81
N ALA A 46 21.39 -15.29 37.12
CA ALA A 46 22.63 -14.49 37.22
C ALA A 46 23.48 -14.54 35.89
N THR A 47 24.35 -13.52 35.67
CA THR A 47 25.74 -13.49 35.07
C THR A 47 26.02 -13.91 33.58
N THR A 48 26.20 -12.99 32.60
CA THR A 48 27.44 -12.36 31.97
C THR A 48 28.04 -13.14 30.75
N PRO A 49 28.84 -12.58 29.79
CA PRO A 49 28.69 -11.45 28.84
C PRO A 49 28.92 -11.83 27.34
N ALA A 50 28.59 -10.94 26.36
CA ALA A 50 29.41 -10.56 25.17
C ALA A 50 28.59 -10.05 23.96
N THR A 51 29.17 -9.05 23.28
CA THR A 51 28.83 -8.48 21.95
C THR A 51 27.89 -7.28 21.93
N THR A 52 28.51 -6.10 22.05
CA THR A 52 27.92 -4.78 21.89
C THR A 52 27.59 -4.52 20.41
N ALA A 53 26.32 -4.67 20.02
CA ALA A 53 25.73 -3.99 18.88
C ALA A 53 25.21 -2.61 19.32
N PRO A 54 25.32 -1.54 18.53
CA PRO A 54 24.88 -0.21 18.96
C PRO A 54 23.33 -0.15 19.07
N PRO A 55 22.80 0.49 20.12
CA PRO A 55 21.37 0.58 20.38
C PRO A 55 20.71 1.67 19.54
N GLY A 56 19.52 1.38 19.00
CA GLY A 56 18.62 2.42 18.49
C GLY A 56 18.01 3.24 19.64
N PRO A 57 17.56 4.48 19.39
CA PRO A 57 16.62 5.15 20.27
C PRO A 57 15.22 5.17 19.68
N ASN A 58 14.31 4.59 20.46
CA ASN A 58 12.86 4.69 20.36
C ASN A 58 12.37 6.14 20.36
N GLY A 59 11.24 6.38 19.69
CA GLY A 59 10.50 7.63 19.80
C GLY A 59 9.53 7.90 18.66
N ALA A 60 8.60 6.98 18.40
CA ALA A 60 7.39 7.31 17.66
C ALA A 60 6.21 6.84 18.50
N ALA A 61 5.34 7.80 18.82
CA ALA A 61 4.05 7.61 19.45
C ALA A 61 3.27 6.43 18.83
N PRO A 62 2.25 5.87 19.52
CA PRO A 62 1.32 4.96 18.88
C PRO A 62 0.50 5.75 17.85
N THR A 63 1.09 6.00 16.68
CA THR A 63 0.35 6.37 15.49
C THR A 63 -0.44 5.13 15.13
N GLU A 64 -1.76 5.23 15.20
CA GLU A 64 -2.69 4.15 14.88
C GLU A 64 -2.35 3.58 13.50
N THR A 65 -1.52 2.54 13.47
CA THR A 65 -1.18 1.80 12.28
C THR A 65 -2.46 1.08 11.89
N ILE A 66 -3.02 1.48 10.76
CA ILE A 66 -4.28 0.95 10.21
C ILE A 66 -4.30 -0.58 10.14
N THR A 67 -3.14 -1.21 10.20
CA THR A 67 -2.94 -2.61 10.59
C THR A 67 -1.58 -2.73 11.27
N GLY A 68 -1.46 -3.54 12.33
CA GLY A 68 -0.16 -3.83 12.96
C GLY A 68 0.81 -4.64 12.08
N ALA A 69 0.50 -4.79 10.79
CA ALA A 69 1.20 -5.62 9.84
C ALA A 69 2.14 -4.78 8.95
N PRO A 70 3.31 -5.32 8.57
CA PRO A 70 4.27 -4.60 7.75
C PRO A 70 3.74 -4.30 6.35
N VAL A 71 4.07 -3.11 5.84
CA VAL A 71 3.76 -2.67 4.47
C VAL A 71 5.07 -2.50 3.70
N ILE A 72 5.21 -3.24 2.60
CA ILE A 72 6.41 -3.29 1.76
C ILE A 72 6.06 -2.86 0.33
N PHE A 73 6.70 -1.78 -0.15
CA PHE A 73 6.49 -1.30 -1.52
C PHE A 73 7.37 -2.03 -2.53
N PHE A 74 6.78 -2.50 -3.63
CA PHE A 74 7.50 -3.07 -4.77
C PHE A 74 7.67 -2.02 -5.86
N LEU A 75 8.93 -1.60 -6.04
CA LEU A 75 9.37 -0.60 -7.00
C LEU A 75 10.19 -1.25 -8.12
N GLY A 76 10.20 -0.63 -9.30
CA GLY A 76 10.99 -1.12 -10.43
C GLY A 76 10.46 -0.63 -11.77
N GLY A 77 11.36 -0.61 -12.76
CA GLY A 77 11.07 -0.20 -14.13
C GLY A 77 9.98 -1.05 -14.81
N PRO A 78 9.37 -0.57 -15.91
CA PRO A 78 8.52 -1.42 -16.74
C PRO A 78 9.30 -2.63 -17.25
N GLY A 79 8.66 -3.80 -17.33
CA GLY A 79 9.33 -5.06 -17.73
C GLY A 79 10.14 -5.77 -16.63
N SER A 80 10.30 -5.16 -15.45
CA SER A 80 11.02 -5.77 -14.31
C SER A 80 10.29 -6.94 -13.63
N GLY A 81 9.01 -7.16 -13.98
CA GLY A 81 8.20 -8.20 -13.37
C GLY A 81 7.76 -7.91 -11.92
N LYS A 82 7.79 -6.66 -11.45
CA LYS A 82 7.43 -6.32 -10.05
C LYS A 82 6.08 -6.83 -9.57
N MET A 83 5.05 -6.82 -10.44
CA MET A 83 3.72 -7.34 -10.09
C MET A 83 3.76 -8.86 -9.92
N THR A 84 4.47 -9.56 -10.80
CA THR A 84 4.65 -11.02 -10.75
C THR A 84 5.43 -11.44 -9.50
N HIS A 85 6.54 -10.77 -9.19
CA HIS A 85 7.33 -11.11 -8.00
C HIS A 85 6.56 -10.82 -6.70
N ALA A 86 5.84 -9.70 -6.62
CA ALA A 86 5.01 -9.39 -5.46
C ALA A 86 3.87 -10.41 -5.29
N GLN A 87 3.22 -10.82 -6.39
CA GLN A 87 2.18 -11.85 -6.35
C GLN A 87 2.74 -13.20 -5.91
N ASN A 88 3.81 -13.67 -6.54
CA ASN A 88 4.45 -14.94 -6.21
C ASN A 88 4.89 -14.97 -4.73
N LEU A 89 5.41 -13.86 -4.20
CA LEU A 89 5.80 -13.78 -2.79
C LEU A 89 4.60 -13.88 -1.86
N ALA A 90 3.45 -13.27 -2.21
CA ALA A 90 2.22 -13.43 -1.46
C ALA A 90 1.68 -14.87 -1.52
N ASP A 91 1.79 -15.53 -2.67
CA ASP A 91 1.30 -16.90 -2.86
C ASP A 91 2.16 -17.93 -2.10
N ILE A 92 3.48 -17.69 -2.01
CA ILE A 92 4.42 -18.59 -1.29
C ILE A 92 4.33 -18.40 0.23
N HIS A 93 4.07 -17.18 0.72
CA HIS A 93 4.03 -16.88 2.16
C HIS A 93 2.61 -16.70 2.67
N GLU A 94 2.11 -17.72 3.39
CA GLU A 94 0.78 -17.68 3.97
C GLU A 94 0.58 -16.49 4.92
N GLY A 95 -0.47 -15.72 4.64
CA GLY A 95 -0.85 -14.52 5.40
C GLY A 95 -0.33 -13.22 4.78
N TYR A 96 0.50 -13.27 3.74
CA TYR A 96 0.83 -12.07 2.96
C TYR A 96 -0.24 -11.80 1.91
N ARG A 97 -0.48 -10.52 1.64
CA ARG A 97 -1.39 -10.09 0.57
C ARG A 97 -0.69 -9.11 -0.36
N HIS A 98 -0.78 -9.39 -1.64
CA HIS A 98 -0.38 -8.45 -2.68
C HIS A 98 -1.54 -7.52 -3.05
N ILE A 99 -1.30 -6.21 -2.96
CA ILE A 99 -2.21 -5.15 -3.40
C ILE A 99 -1.58 -4.48 -4.63
N ASN A 100 -2.16 -4.72 -5.81
CA ASN A 100 -1.80 -3.98 -7.01
C ASN A 100 -2.70 -2.76 -7.17
N LEU A 101 -2.23 -1.61 -6.69
CA LEU A 101 -3.05 -0.40 -6.63
C LEU A 101 -3.46 0.11 -8.03
N THR A 102 -2.71 -0.25 -9.08
CA THR A 102 -3.08 0.14 -10.45
C THR A 102 -4.40 -0.53 -10.89
N VAL A 103 -4.60 -1.79 -10.50
CA VAL A 103 -5.83 -2.54 -10.79
C VAL A 103 -6.99 -1.97 -9.98
N VAL A 104 -6.78 -1.77 -8.67
CA VAL A 104 -7.78 -1.18 -7.76
C VAL A 104 -8.24 0.19 -8.25
N ILE A 105 -7.31 1.07 -8.65
CA ILE A 105 -7.64 2.38 -9.22
C ILE A 105 -8.43 2.23 -10.53
N SER A 106 -8.04 1.28 -11.39
CA SER A 106 -8.71 1.05 -12.67
C SER A 106 -10.14 0.54 -12.50
N GLU A 107 -10.37 -0.33 -11.54
CA GLU A 107 -11.71 -0.82 -11.17
C GLU A 107 -12.56 0.30 -10.60
N TYR A 108 -12.02 1.06 -9.64
CA TYR A 108 -12.69 2.24 -9.08
C TYR A 108 -13.09 3.27 -10.15
N ILE A 109 -12.23 3.50 -11.15
CA ILE A 109 -12.54 4.38 -12.29
C ILE A 109 -13.75 3.86 -13.09
N LYS A 110 -13.77 2.56 -13.38
CA LYS A 110 -14.85 1.92 -14.15
C LYS A 110 -16.17 1.99 -13.39
N GLU A 111 -16.14 1.69 -12.09
CA GLU A 111 -17.32 1.73 -11.22
C GLU A 111 -17.90 3.15 -11.08
N ASN A 112 -17.04 4.17 -11.09
CA ASN A 112 -17.44 5.56 -10.87
C ASN A 112 -17.53 6.41 -12.16
N ASP A 113 -17.39 5.77 -13.33
CA ASP A 113 -17.37 6.39 -14.67
C ASP A 113 -16.43 7.62 -14.74
N LEU A 114 -15.24 7.47 -14.16
CA LEU A 114 -14.22 8.52 -14.10
C LEU A 114 -13.28 8.39 -15.30
N GLY A 115 -13.75 8.72 -16.51
CA GLY A 115 -13.15 8.37 -17.82
C GLY A 115 -11.64 8.48 -18.09
N SER A 116 -10.76 8.85 -17.15
CA SER A 116 -9.30 8.67 -17.30
C SER A 116 -8.58 8.40 -15.96
N PRO A 117 -7.59 7.49 -15.93
CA PRO A 117 -6.76 7.25 -14.75
C PRO A 117 -5.84 8.42 -14.37
N GLN A 118 -5.57 9.35 -15.29
CA GLN A 118 -4.84 10.58 -14.98
C GLN A 118 -5.67 11.58 -14.12
N GLY A 119 -6.97 11.34 -13.95
CA GLY A 119 -7.86 12.18 -13.14
C GLY A 119 -7.89 11.82 -11.65
N ILE A 120 -7.26 10.72 -11.25
CA ILE A 120 -7.25 10.24 -9.86
C ILE A 120 -6.25 11.06 -9.07
N SER A 121 -6.71 11.67 -7.98
CA SER A 121 -5.83 12.38 -7.07
C SER A 121 -5.03 11.41 -6.19
N ASN A 122 -3.89 11.88 -5.70
CA ASN A 122 -3.06 11.14 -4.75
C ASN A 122 -3.85 10.80 -3.46
N THR A 123 -4.79 11.66 -3.07
CA THR A 123 -5.72 11.42 -1.96
C THR A 123 -6.60 10.20 -2.18
N ILE A 124 -7.18 10.05 -3.38
CA ILE A 124 -8.03 8.89 -3.72
C ILE A 124 -7.18 7.62 -3.77
N ALA A 125 -5.99 7.67 -4.38
CA ALA A 125 -5.10 6.52 -4.44
C ALA A 125 -4.76 5.99 -3.03
N LEU A 126 -4.41 6.90 -2.11
CA LEU A 126 -4.13 6.54 -0.72
C LEU A 126 -5.38 6.01 0.01
N ALA A 127 -6.56 6.58 -0.24
CA ALA A 127 -7.80 6.09 0.36
C ALA A 127 -8.16 4.68 -0.13
N LEU A 128 -7.96 4.39 -1.41
CA LEU A 128 -8.16 3.05 -1.97
C LEU A 128 -7.16 2.04 -1.39
N LEU A 129 -5.89 2.44 -1.25
CA LEU A 129 -4.88 1.61 -0.60
C LEU A 129 -5.29 1.28 0.85
N ALA A 130 -5.71 2.31 1.61
CA ALA A 130 -6.19 2.12 2.98
C ALA A 130 -7.41 1.20 3.05
N ARG A 131 -8.37 1.33 2.12
CA ARG A 131 -9.54 0.44 2.03
C ARG A 131 -9.14 -1.02 1.82
N GLU A 132 -8.24 -1.30 0.88
CA GLU A 132 -7.76 -2.67 0.63
C GLU A 132 -7.12 -3.30 1.86
N MET A 133 -6.34 -2.53 2.62
CA MET A 133 -5.75 -3.00 3.88
C MET A 133 -6.82 -3.27 4.94
N HIS A 134 -7.81 -2.38 5.09
CA HIS A 134 -8.91 -2.56 6.04
C HIS A 134 -9.81 -3.74 5.71
N LEU A 135 -10.02 -4.05 4.43
CA LEU A 135 -10.80 -5.22 4.01
C LEU A 135 -10.10 -6.54 4.39
N THR A 136 -8.80 -6.51 4.72
CA THR A 136 -8.01 -7.69 5.08
C THR A 136 -7.16 -7.52 6.32
N PRO A 137 -7.76 -7.30 7.50
CA PRO A 137 -7.05 -6.90 8.71
C PRO A 137 -6.20 -8.04 9.32
N ARG A 138 -6.40 -9.29 8.89
CA ARG A 138 -5.68 -10.47 9.40
C ARG A 138 -4.43 -10.84 8.60
N CYS A 139 -3.96 -9.96 7.72
CA CYS A 139 -2.72 -10.20 6.97
C CYS A 139 -1.50 -10.07 7.88
N LYS A 140 -0.53 -10.97 7.70
CA LYS A 140 0.82 -10.89 8.30
C LYS A 140 1.70 -9.84 7.63
N GLY A 141 1.31 -9.34 6.46
CA GLY A 141 2.01 -8.27 5.74
C GLY A 141 1.35 -7.93 4.41
N TYR A 142 1.56 -6.70 3.95
CA TYR A 142 1.08 -6.19 2.67
C TYR A 142 2.24 -5.92 1.72
N LEU A 143 2.15 -6.50 0.53
CA LEU A 143 3.06 -6.24 -0.57
C LEU A 143 2.32 -5.30 -1.52
N VAL A 144 2.80 -4.08 -1.70
CA VAL A 144 2.07 -3.07 -2.47
C VAL A 144 2.83 -2.75 -3.74
N SER A 145 2.19 -2.92 -4.90
CA SER A 145 2.75 -2.56 -6.20
C SER A 145 1.91 -1.48 -6.88
N GLY A 146 2.56 -0.66 -7.74
CA GLY A 146 1.88 0.45 -8.43
C GLY A 146 1.66 1.70 -7.57
N TYR A 147 2.21 1.73 -6.36
CA TYR A 147 2.23 2.86 -5.43
C TYR A 147 3.49 2.78 -4.56
N PRO A 148 4.13 3.91 -4.19
CA PRO A 148 3.89 5.28 -4.64
C PRO A 148 4.32 5.51 -6.10
N ARG A 149 3.69 6.47 -6.80
CA ARG A 149 4.08 6.89 -8.17
C ARG A 149 4.72 8.28 -8.21
N HIS A 150 4.36 9.13 -7.25
CA HIS A 150 4.90 10.48 -7.12
C HIS A 150 5.42 10.69 -5.70
N MET A 151 6.31 11.66 -5.50
CA MET A 151 6.78 12.00 -4.15
C MET A 151 5.66 12.46 -3.23
N GLU A 152 4.59 13.07 -3.77
CA GLU A 152 3.42 13.45 -2.98
C GLU A 152 2.67 12.24 -2.38
N ASP A 153 2.72 11.07 -3.04
CA ASP A 153 2.16 9.83 -2.50
C ASP A 153 2.92 9.37 -1.24
N VAL A 154 4.24 9.54 -1.24
CA VAL A 154 5.10 9.21 -0.09
C VAL A 154 4.76 10.10 1.10
N HIS A 155 4.66 11.41 0.88
CA HIS A 155 4.29 12.36 1.94
C HIS A 155 2.89 12.06 2.48
N ASN A 156 1.90 11.91 1.60
CA ASN A 156 0.52 11.61 2.01
C ASN A 156 0.42 10.29 2.78
N TYR A 157 1.15 9.25 2.35
CA TYR A 157 1.20 7.98 3.05
C TYR A 157 1.80 8.17 4.45
N ASN A 158 2.95 8.83 4.54
CA ASN A 158 3.62 9.06 5.83
C ASN A 158 2.77 9.87 6.80
N ASP A 159 2.06 10.89 6.32
CA ASP A 159 1.22 11.77 7.13
C ASP A 159 -0.04 11.06 7.66
N LYS A 160 -0.63 10.15 6.89
CA LYS A 160 -1.92 9.52 7.24
C LYS A 160 -1.83 8.10 7.75
N LEU A 161 -0.88 7.31 7.23
CA LEU A 161 -0.70 5.89 7.53
C LEU A 161 0.60 5.60 8.29
N GLY A 162 1.47 6.61 8.46
CA GLY A 162 2.77 6.44 9.09
C GLY A 162 3.84 5.90 8.14
N ARG A 163 4.96 5.46 8.69
CA ARG A 163 6.12 5.02 7.90
C ARG A 163 5.89 3.60 7.36
N PRO A 164 6.14 3.36 6.06
CA PRO A 164 6.14 2.01 5.52
C PRO A 164 7.28 1.20 6.15
N THR A 165 7.13 -0.11 6.23
CA THR A 165 8.17 -1.01 6.77
C THR A 165 9.39 -1.05 5.87
N GLY A 166 9.19 -0.99 4.55
CA GLY A 166 10.30 -0.97 3.61
C GLY A 166 9.86 -0.87 2.16
N ALA A 167 10.85 -0.93 1.27
CA ALA A 167 10.65 -1.02 -0.17
C ALA A 167 11.66 -2.01 -0.77
N VAL A 168 11.20 -2.77 -1.76
CA VAL A 168 12.00 -3.66 -2.59
C VAL A 168 12.10 -3.03 -3.97
N LEU A 169 13.32 -2.76 -4.42
CA LEU A 169 13.59 -2.26 -5.77
C LEU A 169 14.07 -3.41 -6.66
N LEU A 170 13.30 -3.72 -7.69
CA LEU A 170 13.67 -4.70 -8.70
C LEU A 170 14.41 -4.01 -9.84
N GLU A 171 15.72 -4.20 -9.86
CA GLU A 171 16.61 -3.73 -10.91
C GLU A 171 16.99 -4.86 -11.86
N TRP A 172 16.95 -4.55 -13.15
CA TRP A 172 17.43 -5.39 -14.23
C TRP A 172 18.27 -4.54 -15.16
N ASP A 173 19.17 -5.16 -15.92
CA ASP A 173 19.87 -4.44 -16.98
C ASP A 173 18.87 -3.94 -18.04
N ARG A 174 19.21 -2.81 -18.65
CA ARG A 174 18.35 -2.17 -19.66
C ARG A 174 18.01 -3.11 -20.82
N GLY A 175 18.94 -3.96 -21.25
CA GLY A 175 18.74 -4.89 -22.36
C GLY A 175 17.67 -5.92 -22.04
N THR A 176 17.70 -6.48 -20.83
CA THR A 176 16.66 -7.40 -20.34
C THR A 176 15.31 -6.71 -20.18
N LEU A 177 15.26 -5.49 -19.64
CA LEU A 177 14.00 -4.74 -19.53
C LEU A 177 13.35 -4.48 -20.90
N ILE A 178 14.14 -4.07 -21.88
CA ILE A 178 13.66 -3.82 -23.25
C ILE A 178 13.11 -5.11 -23.85
N LYS A 179 13.87 -6.21 -23.79
CA LYS A 179 13.42 -7.52 -24.28
C LYS A 179 12.09 -7.95 -23.64
N ASN A 180 11.96 -7.80 -22.33
CA ASN A 180 10.74 -8.16 -21.61
C ASN A 180 9.53 -7.31 -22.02
N ILE A 181 9.73 -6.03 -22.35
CA ILE A 181 8.66 -5.16 -22.86
C ILE A 181 8.30 -5.53 -24.30
N GLU A 182 9.31 -5.78 -25.15
CA GLU A 182 9.10 -6.14 -26.55
C GLU A 182 8.29 -7.43 -26.68
N VAL A 183 8.64 -8.48 -25.94
CA VAL A 183 7.91 -9.76 -25.95
C VAL A 183 6.41 -9.57 -25.66
N VAL A 184 6.05 -8.63 -24.78
CA VAL A 184 4.66 -8.28 -24.49
C VAL A 184 4.01 -7.48 -25.63
N GLY A 185 4.77 -6.62 -26.32
CA GLY A 185 4.31 -5.84 -27.47
C GLY A 185 3.95 -6.67 -28.70
N TRP A 186 4.70 -7.73 -29.00
CA TRP A 186 4.41 -8.64 -30.13
C TRP A 186 3.11 -9.44 -29.91
N PHE A 187 2.84 -9.85 -28.68
CA PHE A 187 1.64 -10.64 -28.35
C PHE A 187 0.33 -9.85 -28.54
N VAL A 188 0.35 -8.53 -28.30
CA VAL A 188 -0.82 -7.65 -28.51
C VAL A 188 -1.07 -7.37 -29.99
N TRP A 189 -0.02 -7.31 -30.82
CA TRP A 189 -0.16 -7.00 -32.25
C TRP A 189 -0.65 -8.18 -33.09
N LEU A 190 -0.25 -9.42 -32.74
CA LEU A 190 -0.63 -10.63 -33.46
C LEU A 190 -2.09 -11.07 -33.25
N HIS A 191 -2.77 -10.56 -32.21
CA HIS A 191 -4.16 -10.91 -31.90
C HIS A 191 -5.19 -9.83 -32.27
N ASN A 192 -4.76 -8.75 -32.96
CA ASN A 192 -5.65 -7.64 -33.34
C ASN A 192 -5.60 -7.30 -34.84
N THR A 193 -5.21 -8.27 -35.68
CA THR A 193 -5.33 -8.28 -37.15
C THR A 193 -6.16 -9.47 -37.58
#